data_AF-A0A9D7FFM9-F1
#
_entry.id   AF-A0A9D7FFM9-F1
#
_cell.length_a   1.000
_cell.length_b   1.000
_cell.length_c   1.000
_cell.angle_alpha   90.00
_cell.angle_beta   90.00
_cell.angle_gamma   90.00
#
_symmetry.space_group_name_H-M   'P 1'
#
loop_
_entity.id
_entity.type
_entity.pdbx_description
1 polymer ?
#
loop_
_entity_poly.entity_id
_entity_poly.type
_entity_poly.pdbx_seq_one_letter_code
_entity_poly.pdbx_strand_id
1 'polypeptide(L)'
;MNDSTSAPTPLLTPVIVLACAVLLWVLFQTYALFNERQALLAAAAQLAKQAEAATKVRASIDSIAAGVKRLSDGGNANARVIVDELARRGVTINPNSAQAGGAAK
;
A
#
# COMPACT_ATOMS: atom_id res chain seq x y z
N MET A 1 -66.92 13.62 -14.27
CA MET A 1 -66.61 12.28 -14.78
C MET A 1 -65.12 12.06 -14.68
N ASN A 2 -64.67 11.38 -13.63
CA ASN A 2 -63.38 10.70 -13.56
C ASN A 2 -63.53 9.70 -12.40
N ASP A 3 -64.23 8.62 -12.69
CA ASP A 3 -64.41 7.51 -11.77
C ASP A 3 -63.04 6.86 -11.54
N SER A 4 -62.48 7.15 -10.37
CA SER A 4 -61.32 6.45 -9.84
C SER A 4 -61.80 5.08 -9.38
N THR A 5 -61.95 4.16 -10.33
CA THR A 5 -62.29 2.76 -10.06
C THR A 5 -61.16 2.14 -9.25
N SER A 6 -61.29 2.14 -7.93
CA SER A 6 -60.50 1.33 -7.02
C SER A 6 -60.88 -0.13 -7.25
N ALA A 7 -60.21 -0.79 -8.19
CA ALA A 7 -60.19 -2.24 -8.26
C ALA A 7 -59.68 -2.77 -6.90
N PRO A 8 -60.25 -3.85 -6.34
CA PRO A 8 -59.68 -4.48 -5.16
C PRO A 8 -58.27 -4.94 -5.54
N THR A 9 -57.24 -4.25 -5.05
CA THR A 9 -55.85 -4.60 -5.36
C THR A 9 -55.62 -6.02 -4.87
N PRO A 10 -55.40 -7.02 -5.74
CA PRO A 10 -55.02 -8.33 -5.26
C PRO A 10 -53.67 -8.14 -4.54
N LEU A 11 -53.57 -8.63 -3.31
CA LEU A 11 -52.37 -8.62 -2.45
C LEU A 11 -51.05 -8.95 -3.16
N LEU A 12 -51.12 -9.55 -4.35
CA LEU A 12 -50.04 -9.91 -5.23
C LEU A 12 -49.25 -8.71 -5.80
N THR A 13 -49.88 -7.56 -6.08
CA THR A 13 -49.18 -6.37 -6.63
C THR A 13 -48.12 -5.80 -5.68
N PRO A 14 -48.41 -5.51 -4.39
CA PRO A 14 -47.38 -5.04 -3.46
C PRO A 14 -46.30 -6.11 -3.20
N VAL A 15 -46.64 -7.40 -3.25
CA VAL A 15 -45.68 -8.50 -3.09
C VAL A 15 -44.67 -8.55 -4.24
N ILE A 16 -45.10 -8.36 -5.50
CA ILE A 16 -44.19 -8.30 -6.65
C ILE A 16 -43.25 -7.10 -6.52
N VAL A 17 -43.79 -5.92 -6.16
CA VAL A 17 -42.96 -4.71 -5.98
C VAL A 17 -41.94 -4.92 -4.87
N LEU A 18 -42.33 -5.52 -3.75
CA LEU A 18 -41.41 -5.87 -2.66
C LEU A 18 -40.32 -6.84 -3.13
N ALA A 19 -40.69 -7.89 -3.86
CA ALA A 19 -39.74 -8.86 -4.40
C ALA A 19 -38.73 -8.19 -5.34
N CYS A 20 -39.19 -7.32 -6.24
CA CYS A 20 -38.30 -6.54 -7.10
C CYS A 20 -37.38 -5.60 -6.30
N ALA A 21 -37.90 -4.92 -5.28
CA ALA A 21 -37.10 -4.05 -4.43
C ALA A 21 -35.99 -4.82 -3.69
N VAL A 22 -36.31 -6.00 -3.14
CA VAL A 22 -35.33 -6.87 -2.48
C VAL A 22 -34.27 -7.37 -3.47
N LEU A 23 -34.67 -7.77 -4.67
CA LEU A 23 -33.72 -8.19 -5.71
C LEU A 23 -32.75 -7.07 -6.09
N LEU A 24 -33.28 -5.86 -6.33
CA LEU A 24 -32.45 -4.68 -6.63
C LEU A 24 -31.51 -4.33 -5.47
N TRP A 25 -31.99 -4.45 -4.23
CA TRP A 25 -31.17 -4.22 -3.04
C TRP A 25 -30.00 -5.21 -2.95
N VAL A 26 -30.26 -6.51 -3.16
CA VAL A 26 -29.23 -7.54 -3.13
C VAL A 26 -28.23 -7.36 -4.27
N LEU A 27 -28.69 -7.04 -5.48
CA LEU A 27 -27.83 -6.74 -6.63
C LEU A 27 -26.91 -5.56 -6.31
N PHE A 28 -27.48 -4.47 -5.77
CA PHE A 28 -26.73 -3.29 -5.38
C PHE A 28 -25.70 -3.60 -4.29
N GLN A 29 -26.08 -4.36 -3.26
CA GLN A 29 -25.18 -4.73 -2.17
C GLN A 29 -24.05 -5.65 -2.63
N THR A 30 -24.32 -6.54 -3.58
CA THR A 30 -23.30 -7.40 -4.21
C THR A 30 -22.31 -6.58 -5.04
N TYR A 31 -22.81 -5.59 -5.78
CA TYR A 31 -21.97 -4.68 -6.56
C TYR A 31 -21.06 -3.83 -5.65
N ALA A 32 -21.61 -3.28 -4.57
CA ALA A 32 -20.84 -2.51 -3.58
C ALA A 32 -19.72 -3.35 -2.96
N LEU A 33 -20.02 -4.59 -2.55
CA LEU A 33 -19.04 -5.51 -1.96
C LEU A 33 -17.91 -5.88 -2.93
N PHE A 34 -18.23 -6.06 -4.22
CA PHE A 34 -17.23 -6.34 -5.24
C PHE A 34 -16.27 -5.16 -5.46
N ASN A 35 -16.79 -3.93 -5.46
CA ASN A 35 -15.98 -2.72 -5.56
C ASN A 35 -15.06 -2.53 -4.34
N GLU A 36 -15.56 -2.81 -3.14
CA GLU A 36 -14.77 -2.71 -1.91
C GLU A 36 -13.58 -3.67 -1.92
N ARG A 37 -13.78 -4.90 -2.39
CA ARG A 37 -12.71 -5.89 -2.55
C ARG A 37 -11.64 -5.41 -3.54
N GLN A 38 -12.06 -4.79 -4.64
CA GLN A 38 -11.14 -4.21 -5.63
C GLN A 38 -10.32 -3.06 -5.04
N ALA A 39 -10.96 -2.17 -4.27
CA ALA A 39 -10.31 -1.04 -3.61
C ALA A 39 -9.26 -1.51 -2.59
N LEU A 40 -9.55 -2.54 -1.79
CA LEU A 40 -8.61 -3.12 -0.84
C LEU A 40 -7.41 -3.77 -1.53
N LEU A 41 -7.62 -4.49 -2.63
CA LEU A 41 -6.53 -5.08 -3.42
C LEU A 41 -5.63 -3.99 -4.04
N ALA A 42 -6.22 -2.92 -4.55
CA ALA A 42 -5.47 -1.79 -5.09
C ALA A 42 -4.64 -1.09 -3.99
N ALA A 43 -5.21 -0.87 -2.80
CA ALA A 43 -4.49 -0.31 -1.66
C ALA A 43 -3.33 -1.22 -1.20
N ALA A 44 -3.54 -2.54 -1.15
CA ALA A 44 -2.49 -3.50 -0.82
C ALA A 44 -1.35 -3.48 -1.86
N ALA A 45 -1.66 -3.42 -3.15
CA ALA A 45 -0.66 -3.29 -4.21
C ALA A 45 0.13 -1.97 -4.10
N GLN A 46 -0.53 -0.90 -3.68
CA GLN A 46 0.13 0.39 -3.45
C GLN A 46 1.07 0.36 -2.25
N LEU A 47 0.69 -0.29 -1.15
CA LEU A 47 1.55 -0.52 0.02
C LEU A 47 2.80 -1.33 -0.35
N ALA A 48 2.64 -2.37 -1.19
CA ALA A 48 3.76 -3.17 -1.68
C ALA A 48 4.76 -2.33 -2.49
N LYS A 49 4.28 -1.48 -3.39
CA LYS A 49 5.13 -0.55 -4.15
C LYS A 49 5.86 0.45 -3.26
N GLN A 50 5.18 0.98 -2.24
CA GLN A 50 5.80 1.90 -1.28
C GLN A 50 6.89 1.20 -0.44
N ALA A 51 6.66 -0.05 -0.03
CA ALA A 51 7.65 -0.84 0.69
C ALA A 51 8.89 -1.14 -0.17
N GLU A 52 8.70 -1.46 -1.45
CA GLU A 52 9.80 -1.68 -2.39
C GLU A 52 10.61 -0.38 -2.63
N ALA A 53 9.92 0.75 -2.81
CA ALA A 53 10.56 2.06 -2.93
C ALA A 53 11.37 2.43 -1.67
N ALA A 54 10.80 2.20 -0.48
CA ALA A 54 11.50 2.42 0.79
C ALA A 54 12.75 1.52 0.93
N THR A 55 12.66 0.27 0.51
CA THR A 55 13.78 -0.68 0.50
C THR A 55 14.91 -0.20 -0.42
N LYS A 56 14.56 0.28 -1.62
CA LYS A 56 15.54 0.84 -2.56
C LYS A 56 16.22 2.10 -2.02
N VAL A 57 15.46 2.99 -1.39
CA VAL A 57 16.01 4.18 -0.72
C VAL A 57 16.98 3.76 0.38
N ARG A 58 16.61 2.78 1.21
CA ARG A 58 17.49 2.28 2.27
C ARG A 58 18.79 1.70 1.72
N ALA A 59 18.72 0.87 0.68
CA ALA A 59 19.90 0.32 0.01
C ALA A 59 20.82 1.42 -0.56
N SER A 60 20.25 2.52 -1.07
CA SER A 60 21.04 3.66 -1.54
C SER A 60 21.73 4.42 -0.40
N ILE A 61 21.09 4.54 0.76
CA ILE A 61 21.69 5.17 1.94
C ILE A 61 22.83 4.29 2.47
N ASP A 62 22.64 2.97 2.51
CA ASP A 62 23.66 2.02 2.98
C ASP A 62 24.90 2.02 2.07
N SER A 63 24.71 2.15 0.75
CA SER A 63 25.84 2.22 -0.19
C SER A 63 26.64 3.52 -0.05
N ILE A 64 25.96 4.65 0.18
CA ILE A 64 26.62 5.93 0.46
C ILE A 64 27.38 5.84 1.79
N ALA A 65 26.76 5.31 2.84
CA ALA A 65 27.41 5.14 4.15
C ALA A 65 28.66 4.24 4.05
N ALA A 66 28.60 3.15 3.29
CA ALA A 66 29.75 2.29 3.02
C ALA A 66 30.86 3.02 2.24
N GLY A 67 30.49 3.84 1.24
CA GLY A 67 31.43 4.67 0.50
C GLY A 67 32.15 5.70 1.37
N VAL A 68 31.39 6.41 2.23
CA VAL A 68 31.93 7.39 3.18
C VAL A 68 32.86 6.70 4.18
N LYS A 69 32.51 5.51 4.67
CA LYS A 69 33.39 4.75 5.57
C LYS A 69 34.68 4.28 4.92
N ARG A 70 34.63 3.78 3.68
CA ARG A 70 35.86 3.46 2.93
C ARG A 70 36.76 4.69 2.73
N LEU A 71 36.14 5.85 2.52
CA LEU A 71 36.87 7.12 2.38
C LEU A 71 37.45 7.59 3.72
N SER A 72 36.76 7.38 4.84
CA SER A 72 37.27 7.68 6.18
C SER A 72 38.42 6.77 6.59
N ASP A 73 38.34 5.49 6.23
CA ASP A 73 39.37 4.49 6.49
C ASP A 73 40.61 4.75 5.62
N GLY A 74 40.42 5.29 4.40
CA GLY A 74 41.48 5.79 3.52
C GLY A 74 42.15 7.08 3.98
N GLY A 75 41.82 7.61 5.17
CA GLY A 75 42.49 8.76 5.77
C GLY A 75 41.87 10.13 5.46
N ASN A 76 40.70 10.19 4.83
CA ASN A 76 40.02 11.46 4.58
C ASN A 76 39.37 12.01 5.87
N ALA A 77 39.89 13.13 6.37
CA ALA A 77 39.42 13.80 7.59
C ALA A 77 37.94 14.20 7.53
N ASN A 78 37.45 14.66 6.37
CA ASN A 78 36.05 15.05 6.20
C ASN A 78 35.09 13.86 6.27
N ALA A 79 35.51 12.70 5.77
CA ALA A 79 34.69 11.49 5.82
C ALA A 79 34.61 10.89 7.23
N ARG A 80 35.69 11.00 8.03
CA ARG A 80 35.68 10.61 9.46
C ARG A 80 34.65 11.39 10.27
N VAL A 81 34.59 12.71 10.08
CA VAL A 81 33.60 13.56 10.76
C VAL A 81 32.17 13.10 10.46
N ILE A 82 31.89 12.70 9.21
CA ILE A 82 30.57 12.22 8.81
C ILE A 82 30.26 10.85 9.45
N VAL A 83 31.23 9.92 9.52
CA VAL A 83 31.05 8.61 10.19
C VAL A 83 30.82 8.78 11.69
N ASP A 84 31.56 9.68 12.34
CA ASP A 84 31.41 9.95 13.77
C ASP A 84 30.04 10.57 14.09
N GLU A 85 29.56 11.48 13.24
CA GLU A 85 28.23 12.07 13.33
C GLU A 85 27.10 11.07 13.05
N LEU A 86 27.32 10.07 12.18
CA LEU A 86 26.39 8.97 11.93
C LEU A 86 26.36 7.98 13.11
N ALA A 87 27.54 7.66 13.67
CA ALA A 87 27.66 6.83 14.87
C ALA A 87 26.98 7.51 16.08
N ARG A 88 27.14 8.83 16.23
CA ARG A 88 26.49 9.62 17.29
C ARG A 88 24.97 9.66 17.17
N ARG A 89 24.42 9.56 15.95
CA ARG A 89 22.99 9.41 15.68
C ARG A 89 22.47 7.97 15.78
N GLY A 90 23.30 7.02 16.21
CA GLY A 90 22.91 5.62 16.42
C GLY A 90 22.91 4.76 15.15
N VAL A 91 23.48 5.24 14.04
CA VAL A 91 23.62 4.46 12.80
C VAL A 91 25.02 3.82 12.77
N THR A 92 25.10 2.58 13.24
CA THR A 92 26.36 1.81 13.24
C THR A 92 26.64 1.25 11.84
N ILE A 93 27.59 1.84 11.13
CA ILE A 93 27.97 1.42 9.77
C ILE A 93 28.78 0.12 9.86
N ASN A 94 28.15 -1.01 9.52
CA ASN A 94 28.80 -2.33 9.41
C ASN A 94 29.31 -2.55 7.97
N PRO A 95 30.64 -2.63 7.75
CA PRO A 95 31.21 -2.76 6.40
C PRO A 95 30.99 -4.15 5.77
N ASN A 96 30.66 -5.16 6.56
CA ASN A 96 30.54 -6.55 6.11
C ASN A 96 29.16 -6.90 5.52
N SER A 97 28.12 -6.09 5.75
CA SER A 97 26.80 -6.31 5.13
C SER A 97 26.76 -5.87 3.66
N ALA A 98 27.64 -4.97 3.24
CA ALA A 98 27.76 -4.54 1.84
C ALA A 98 28.55 -5.54 0.96
N GLN A 99 29.24 -6.53 1.54
CA GLN A 99 29.98 -7.55 0.79
C GLN A 99 29.13 -8.77 0.39
N ALA A 100 27.94 -8.95 0.96
CA ALA A 100 27.06 -10.08 0.63
C ALA A 100 26.26 -9.90 -0.69
N GLY A 101 26.18 -8.69 -1.24
CA GLY A 101 25.43 -8.40 -2.47
C GLY A 101 26.28 -8.11 -3.72
N GLY A 102 27.61 -8.05 -3.59
CA GLY A 102 28.54 -7.67 -4.67
C GLY A 102 29.52 -8.75 -5.10
N ALA A 103 29.41 -9.96 -4.54
CA ALA A 103 30.23 -11.12 -4.88
C ALA A 103 29.40 -12.20 -5.58
N ALA A 104 28.55 -11.81 -6.53
CA ALA A 104 28.06 -12.68 -7.59
C ALA A 104 28.67 -12.16 -8.89
N LYS A 105 29.66 -12.94 -9.33
CA LYS A 105 30.55 -12.76 -10.49
C LYS A 105 29.82 -12.53 -11.80
#